data_AF-A0A1G4I9R0-F1
#
_entry.id   AF-A0A1G4I9R0-F1
#
_cell.length_a   1.000
_cell.length_b   1.000
_cell.length_c   1.000
_cell.angle_alpha   90.00
_cell.angle_beta   90.00
_cell.angle_gamma   90.00
#
_symmetry.space_group_name_H-M   'P 1'
#
loop_
_entity.id
_entity.type
_entity.pdbx_description
1 polymer ?
#
loop_
_entity_poly.entity_id
_entity_poly.type
_entity_poly.pdbx_seq_one_letter_code
_entity_poly.pdbx_strand_id
1 'polypeptide(L)'
;MDVTATERAELCGKRSANGAKSAALSIDATPACLCSSDTSQQNNKGCYKTVSEQNFVRQAAVAVNVWTKIKTKCEAAALNAKKPTANIISAAATKIRARLATPGAGTISHGYLGTIADTDTTGICTGNAAANNGACTYFTNAGGTTQENPAWLATLETAAEALRNEEKAAQSRLHTTTEIKALSKSLTNLLAMVTVTEIRTAILTDDKISAHKAVDAEQGSKAAGDDQQKRKALEDKGCTFNKESNKCELKKEIKEKLEKGNQETEGKDGKTDCRKIDTPEKCEAVNKDLPASSSVIADG
;
A
#
# COMPACT_ATOMS: atom_id res chain seq x y z
N MET A 1 26.55 6.53 21.48
CA MET A 1 26.87 7.14 22.78
C MET A 1 28.21 7.88 22.69
N ASP A 2 28.49 8.86 23.56
CA ASP A 2 29.71 9.69 23.55
C ASP A 2 30.81 9.09 24.43
N VAL A 3 31.94 8.71 23.82
CA VAL A 3 33.08 8.05 24.47
C VAL A 3 33.97 8.97 25.32
N THR A 4 33.76 10.28 25.21
CA THR A 4 34.51 11.29 25.98
C THR A 4 33.88 11.58 27.33
N ALA A 5 32.66 11.09 27.59
CA ALA A 5 31.98 11.27 28.86
C ALA A 5 32.56 10.31 29.92
N THR A 6 33.25 10.89 30.90
CA THR A 6 34.02 10.15 31.91
C THR A 6 33.26 9.92 33.21
N GLU A 7 32.23 10.72 33.45
CA GLU A 7 31.40 10.67 34.65
C GLU A 7 29.93 10.84 34.33
N ARG A 8 29.07 10.37 35.23
CA ARG A 8 27.63 10.39 35.06
C ARG A 8 27.07 11.79 34.79
N ALA A 9 27.61 12.83 35.43
CA ALA A 9 27.22 14.22 35.18
C ALA A 9 27.41 14.64 33.71
N GLU A 10 28.49 14.19 33.06
CA GLU A 10 28.72 14.44 31.63
C GLU A 10 27.81 13.57 30.75
N LEU A 11 27.58 12.31 31.15
CA LEU A 11 26.70 11.40 30.41
C LEU A 11 25.24 11.85 30.39
N CYS A 12 24.75 12.26 31.56
CA CYS A 12 23.34 12.56 31.84
C CYS A 12 23.04 14.06 31.79
N GLY A 13 24.06 14.91 31.83
CA GLY A 13 23.95 16.35 31.69
C GLY A 13 23.99 17.11 33.01
N LYS A 14 24.34 18.39 32.87
CA LYS A 14 24.37 19.42 33.90
C LYS A 14 23.83 20.72 33.32
N ARG A 15 23.34 21.62 34.16
CA ARG A 15 22.79 22.92 33.72
C ARG A 15 23.87 23.91 33.25
N SER A 16 25.11 23.78 33.74
CA SER A 16 26.27 24.54 33.25
C SER A 16 26.63 24.15 31.81
N ALA A 17 27.60 24.82 31.20
CA ALA A 17 28.00 24.55 29.82
C ALA A 17 28.11 23.05 29.49
N ASN A 18 27.48 22.69 28.37
CA ASN A 18 27.27 21.35 27.83
C ASN A 18 26.21 20.52 28.57
N GLY A 19 25.05 20.33 27.90
CA GLY A 19 24.03 19.35 28.28
C GLY A 19 24.54 17.89 28.20
N ALA A 20 23.63 16.93 28.27
CA ALA A 20 23.95 15.52 28.27
C ALA A 20 24.69 15.09 27.01
N LYS A 21 25.89 14.50 27.14
CA LYS A 21 26.65 13.99 26.00
C LYS A 21 26.09 12.67 25.47
N SER A 22 25.95 11.68 26.36
CA SER A 22 25.53 10.32 25.95
C SER A 22 24.01 10.19 25.84
N ALA A 23 23.25 10.77 26.77
CA ALA A 23 21.79 10.67 26.72
C ALA A 23 21.16 11.46 25.56
N ALA A 24 21.83 12.51 25.06
CA ALA A 24 21.37 13.22 23.86
C ALA A 24 21.48 12.37 22.59
N LEU A 25 22.44 11.45 22.54
CA LEU A 25 22.69 10.57 21.40
C LEU A 25 21.89 9.26 21.44
N SER A 26 21.43 8.85 22.62
CA SER A 26 20.92 7.49 22.81
C SER A 26 19.73 7.40 23.76
N ILE A 27 18.66 6.77 23.28
CA ILE A 27 17.42 6.61 24.03
C ILE A 27 17.56 5.65 25.21
N ASP A 28 18.53 4.74 25.22
CA ASP A 28 18.82 3.80 26.33
C ASP A 28 19.60 4.47 27.48
N ALA A 29 20.50 5.40 27.15
CA ALA A 29 21.24 6.19 28.12
C ALA A 29 20.32 7.14 28.92
N THR A 30 19.23 7.63 28.30
CA THR A 30 18.24 8.49 28.98
C THR A 30 17.59 7.81 30.20
N PRO A 31 16.89 6.66 30.08
CA PRO A 31 16.34 5.93 31.21
C PRO A 31 17.43 5.38 32.12
N ALA A 32 18.64 5.06 31.63
CA ALA A 32 19.74 4.76 32.54
C ALA A 32 20.01 5.93 33.51
N CYS A 33 20.07 7.17 33.00
CA CYS A 33 20.23 8.39 33.79
C CYS A 33 19.06 8.69 34.74
N LEU A 34 17.84 8.21 34.43
CA LEU A 34 16.67 8.37 35.30
C LEU A 34 16.58 7.28 36.37
N CYS A 35 16.95 6.05 36.00
CA CYS A 35 16.62 4.85 36.77
C CYS A 35 17.79 4.33 37.62
N SER A 36 18.99 4.88 37.44
CA SER A 36 20.20 4.41 38.13
C SER A 36 20.77 5.44 39.06
N SER A 37 21.62 5.01 39.97
CA SER A 37 22.43 5.82 40.86
C SER A 37 23.90 5.85 40.42
N ASP A 38 24.70 6.68 41.08
CA ASP A 38 26.15 6.43 41.17
C ASP A 38 26.46 5.33 42.21
N THR A 39 27.72 4.91 42.32
CA THR A 39 28.15 3.86 43.27
C THR A 39 28.18 4.30 44.73
N SER A 40 28.07 5.60 44.99
CA SER A 40 28.10 6.16 46.34
C SER A 40 26.72 6.35 46.97
N GLN A 41 25.65 6.35 46.16
CA GLN A 41 24.30 6.71 46.62
C GLN A 41 23.22 5.79 46.06
N GLN A 42 22.93 4.69 46.76
CA GLN A 42 22.08 3.59 46.26
C GLN A 42 20.57 3.76 46.53
N ASN A 43 20.07 5.00 46.60
CA ASN A 43 18.70 5.29 47.03
C ASN A 43 17.75 5.74 45.90
N ASN A 44 18.18 5.73 44.63
CA ASN A 44 17.32 6.12 43.52
C ASN A 44 16.15 5.12 43.34
N LYS A 45 14.93 5.62 43.56
CA LYS A 45 13.65 4.89 43.36
C LYS A 45 12.84 5.42 42.17
N GLY A 46 13.42 6.27 41.33
CA GLY A 46 12.72 6.99 40.27
C GLY A 46 11.97 6.07 39.29
N CYS A 47 12.54 4.90 38.98
CA CYS A 47 11.93 3.91 38.08
C CYS A 47 11.52 2.61 38.77
N TYR A 48 11.80 2.44 40.06
CA TYR A 48 11.65 1.17 40.77
C TYR A 48 11.04 1.37 42.16
N LYS A 49 10.10 0.50 42.54
CA LYS A 49 9.45 0.54 43.86
C LYS A 49 10.43 0.31 45.02
N THR A 50 11.43 -0.54 44.78
CA THR A 50 12.51 -0.82 45.71
C THR A 50 13.82 -0.30 45.14
N VAL A 51 14.80 -0.02 46.00
CA VAL A 51 16.16 0.33 45.58
C VAL A 51 16.79 -0.90 44.94
N SER A 52 16.67 -1.02 43.62
CA SER A 52 17.42 -2.03 42.88
C SER A 52 18.75 -1.40 42.47
N GLU A 53 19.87 -2.00 42.91
CA GLU A 53 21.25 -1.56 42.68
C GLU A 53 21.59 -1.50 41.18
N GLN A 54 21.15 -0.43 40.53
CA GLN A 54 21.59 -0.06 39.20
C GLN A 54 22.47 1.13 39.37
N ASN A 55 23.76 0.86 39.48
CA ASN A 55 24.76 1.88 39.70
C ASN A 55 25.64 1.94 38.47
N PHE A 56 25.89 3.14 37.95
CA PHE A 56 26.94 3.34 36.99
C PHE A 56 27.63 4.67 37.23
N VAL A 57 28.96 4.63 37.13
CA VAL A 57 29.81 5.83 37.16
C VAL A 57 30.20 6.23 35.74
N ARG A 58 30.47 5.23 34.88
CA ARG A 58 31.03 5.40 33.54
C ARG A 58 30.15 4.76 32.46
N GLN A 59 30.33 5.23 31.24
CA GLN A 59 29.59 4.80 30.05
C GLN A 59 29.54 3.29 29.83
N ALA A 60 30.66 2.57 30.00
CA ALA A 60 30.72 1.14 29.73
C ALA A 60 29.74 0.31 30.58
N ALA A 61 29.37 0.79 31.78
CA ALA A 61 28.41 0.11 32.65
C ALA A 61 26.94 0.35 32.26
N VAL A 62 26.65 1.42 31.50
CA VAL A 62 25.29 1.79 31.06
C VAL A 62 24.74 0.75 30.08
N ALA A 63 25.55 0.39 29.09
CA ALA A 63 25.09 -0.36 27.92
C ALA A 63 24.71 -1.82 28.22
N VAL A 64 25.41 -2.50 29.13
CA VAL A 64 25.25 -3.96 29.29
C VAL A 64 24.39 -4.33 30.50
N ASN A 65 24.63 -3.71 31.66
CA ASN A 65 24.01 -4.16 32.93
C ASN A 65 22.79 -3.34 33.33
N VAL A 66 22.84 -2.02 33.12
CA VAL A 66 21.74 -1.11 33.50
C VAL A 66 20.59 -1.22 32.51
N TRP A 67 20.88 -1.10 31.20
CA TRP A 67 19.84 -1.19 30.18
C TRP A 67 19.09 -2.52 30.18
N THR A 68 19.79 -3.64 30.31
CA THR A 68 19.16 -4.98 30.37
C THR A 68 18.15 -5.09 31.51
N LYS A 69 18.47 -4.56 32.69
CA LYS A 69 17.55 -4.55 33.83
C LYS A 69 16.36 -3.63 33.60
N ILE A 70 16.58 -2.42 33.08
CA ILE A 70 15.51 -1.48 32.69
C ILE A 70 14.56 -2.16 31.71
N LYS A 71 15.09 -2.73 30.63
CA LYS A 71 14.32 -3.41 29.59
C LYS A 71 13.45 -4.52 30.18
N THR A 72 14.04 -5.41 30.97
CA THR A 72 13.32 -6.53 31.62
C THR A 72 12.14 -6.03 32.47
N LYS A 73 12.32 -4.92 33.19
CA LYS A 73 11.26 -4.34 34.02
C LYS A 73 10.18 -3.67 33.19
N CYS A 74 10.54 -2.97 32.12
CA CYS A 74 9.59 -2.41 31.17
C CYS A 74 8.74 -3.49 30.51
N GLU A 75 9.35 -4.62 30.11
CA GLU A 75 8.65 -5.77 29.55
C GLU A 75 7.64 -6.37 30.55
N ALA A 76 8.04 -6.53 31.82
CA ALA A 76 7.13 -7.01 32.86
C ALA A 76 5.98 -6.05 33.17
N ALA A 77 6.19 -4.74 33.01
CA ALA A 77 5.17 -3.71 33.23
C ALA A 77 4.21 -3.54 32.04
N ALA A 78 4.68 -3.82 30.81
CA ALA A 78 3.89 -3.74 29.59
C ALA A 78 3.05 -5.02 29.40
N LEU A 79 1.98 -5.17 30.18
CA LEU A 79 0.99 -6.24 29.99
C LEU A 79 0.46 -6.16 28.55
N ASN A 80 0.75 -7.18 27.74
CA ASN A 80 0.44 -7.26 26.30
C ASN A 80 1.11 -6.15 25.48
N ALA A 81 2.44 -6.12 25.45
CA ALA A 81 3.20 -5.27 24.54
C ALA A 81 2.75 -5.49 23.09
N LYS A 82 1.83 -4.66 22.60
CA LYS A 82 1.47 -4.60 21.19
C LYS A 82 2.76 -4.23 20.44
N LYS A 83 2.94 -4.81 19.25
CA LYS A 83 4.00 -4.36 18.33
C LYS A 83 3.88 -2.83 18.21
N PRO A 84 4.99 -2.09 18.27
CA PRO A 84 4.95 -0.64 18.20
C PRO A 84 4.30 -0.22 16.88
N THR A 85 3.25 0.60 16.98
CA THR A 85 2.58 1.22 15.82
C THR A 85 3.06 2.65 15.65
N ALA A 86 2.83 3.22 14.47
CA ALA A 86 3.14 4.63 14.21
C ALA A 86 2.56 5.57 15.29
N ASN A 87 1.29 5.33 15.67
CA ASN A 87 0.59 6.13 16.67
C ASN A 87 1.20 6.01 18.07
N ILE A 88 1.63 4.81 18.47
CA ILE A 88 2.27 4.60 19.77
C ILE A 88 3.60 5.36 19.83
N ILE A 89 4.42 5.23 18.79
CA ILE A 89 5.73 5.89 18.73
C ILE A 89 5.57 7.41 18.69
N SER A 90 4.69 7.94 17.84
CA SER A 90 4.49 9.39 17.74
C SER A 90 3.92 9.97 19.03
N ALA A 91 2.95 9.30 19.66
CA ALA A 91 2.40 9.75 20.93
C ALA A 91 3.45 9.76 22.06
N ALA A 92 4.35 8.77 22.08
CA ALA A 92 5.46 8.76 23.03
C ALA A 92 6.41 9.93 22.80
N ALA A 93 6.83 10.18 21.55
CA ALA A 93 7.70 11.29 21.19
C ALA A 93 7.07 12.65 21.54
N THR A 94 5.78 12.85 21.27
CA THR A 94 5.03 14.05 21.65
C THR A 94 5.01 14.25 23.17
N LYS A 95 4.73 13.20 23.94
CA LYS A 95 4.73 13.27 25.41
C LYS A 95 6.11 13.63 25.96
N ILE A 96 7.17 13.08 25.39
CA ILE A 96 8.54 13.40 25.81
C ILE A 96 8.87 14.86 25.48
N ARG A 97 8.55 15.36 24.28
CA ARG A 97 8.75 16.78 23.93
C ARG A 97 7.99 17.71 24.87
N ALA A 98 6.73 17.38 25.16
CA ALA A 98 5.94 18.16 26.10
C ALA A 98 6.59 18.19 27.49
N ARG A 99 7.13 17.06 27.98
CA ARG A 99 7.86 17.00 29.25
C ARG A 99 9.12 17.86 29.22
N LEU A 100 9.91 17.80 28.15
CA LEU A 100 11.10 18.64 28.00
C LEU A 100 10.76 20.14 27.95
N ALA A 101 9.65 20.49 27.30
CA ALA A 101 9.17 21.87 27.21
C ALA A 101 8.48 22.37 28.48
N THR A 102 8.11 21.49 29.41
CA THR A 102 7.43 21.89 30.64
C THR A 102 8.49 22.30 31.68
N PRO A 103 8.41 23.52 32.25
CA PRO A 103 9.21 23.88 33.41
C PRO A 103 8.91 22.94 34.56
N GLY A 104 9.92 22.55 35.32
CA GLY A 104 9.66 21.92 36.61
C GLY A 104 9.51 22.95 37.72
N ALA A 105 9.89 22.57 38.95
CA ALA A 105 9.81 23.46 40.09
C ALA A 105 10.96 24.49 40.09
N GLY A 106 10.66 25.76 40.35
CA GLY A 106 11.63 26.82 40.61
C GLY A 106 12.31 27.45 39.38
N THR A 107 13.62 27.71 39.44
CA THR A 107 14.36 28.44 38.39
C THR A 107 14.80 27.58 37.20
N ILE A 108 14.48 26.28 37.21
CA ILE A 108 14.86 25.34 36.15
C ILE A 108 13.81 25.45 35.04
N SER A 109 14.10 26.33 34.08
CA SER A 109 13.11 26.77 33.11
C SER A 109 12.62 25.65 32.21
N HIS A 110 13.47 24.85 31.55
CA HIS A 110 13.03 23.76 30.64
C HIS A 110 14.17 22.76 30.39
N GLY A 111 13.90 21.73 29.59
CA GLY A 111 14.93 20.91 28.93
C GLY A 111 15.45 19.74 29.74
N TYR A 112 14.66 19.19 30.66
CA TYR A 112 15.09 18.01 31.40
C TYR A 112 14.00 16.97 31.59
N LEU A 113 14.43 15.74 31.82
CA LEU A 113 13.59 14.64 32.25
C LEU A 113 14.03 14.20 33.64
N GLY A 114 13.08 13.77 34.47
CA GLY A 114 13.35 13.30 35.83
C GLY A 114 13.21 14.38 36.89
N THR A 115 13.97 14.24 37.98
CA THR A 115 13.83 15.10 39.16
C THR A 115 15.19 15.61 39.62
N ILE A 116 15.24 16.88 40.01
CA ILE A 116 16.37 17.54 40.65
C ILE A 116 15.88 17.98 42.04
N ALA A 117 16.66 17.72 43.08
CA ALA A 117 16.24 17.87 44.48
C ALA A 117 16.01 19.33 44.91
N ASP A 118 16.60 20.29 44.22
CA ASP A 118 16.49 21.73 44.50
C ASP A 118 16.16 22.53 43.23
N THR A 119 15.84 23.81 43.42
CA THR A 119 15.44 24.80 42.42
C THR A 119 16.61 25.65 41.91
N ASP A 120 17.84 25.28 42.27
CA ASP A 120 19.04 26.07 42.01
C ASP A 120 19.48 26.05 40.53
N THR A 121 20.51 26.85 40.22
CA THR A 121 21.05 26.98 38.86
C THR A 121 22.16 26.00 38.53
N THR A 122 22.60 25.15 39.46
CA THR A 122 23.72 24.23 39.26
C THR A 122 23.33 22.79 38.98
N GLY A 123 22.04 22.44 39.12
CA GLY A 123 21.40 21.17 38.73
C GLY A 123 22.27 20.17 37.96
N ILE A 124 22.62 19.04 38.61
CA ILE A 124 23.51 17.99 38.06
C ILE A 124 22.81 16.62 38.07
N CYS A 125 22.83 15.91 36.94
CA CYS A 125 22.22 14.60 36.82
C CYS A 125 23.14 13.45 37.27
N THR A 126 23.40 13.37 38.57
CA THR A 126 24.25 12.32 39.19
C THR A 126 23.48 11.10 39.69
N GLY A 127 22.14 11.12 39.67
CA GLY A 127 21.32 10.05 40.28
C GLY A 127 21.29 10.08 41.81
N ASN A 128 21.89 11.10 42.43
CA ASN A 128 21.85 11.38 43.86
C ASN A 128 20.73 12.39 44.19
N ALA A 129 20.06 12.23 45.33
CA ALA A 129 19.04 13.16 45.83
C ALA A 129 19.58 14.26 46.75
N ALA A 130 20.91 14.39 46.89
CA ALA A 130 21.55 15.51 47.59
C ALA A 130 21.23 16.86 46.93
N ALA A 131 21.48 17.97 47.65
CA ALA A 131 21.23 19.32 47.15
C ALA A 131 21.77 19.50 45.72
N ASN A 132 20.94 20.09 44.85
CA ASN A 132 21.23 20.41 43.45
C ASN A 132 21.52 19.19 42.54
N ASN A 133 21.34 17.97 43.05
CA ASN A 133 21.53 16.74 42.30
C ASN A 133 20.19 16.10 41.95
N GLY A 134 20.21 15.23 40.95
CA GLY A 134 18.99 14.59 40.50
C GLY A 134 19.17 13.27 39.75
N ALA A 135 18.14 12.44 39.84
CA ALA A 135 17.88 11.38 38.89
C ALA A 135 17.22 11.99 37.65
N CYS A 136 18.05 12.57 36.78
CA CYS A 136 17.59 13.37 35.66
C CYS A 136 18.39 13.16 34.38
N THR A 137 17.94 13.80 33.31
CA THR A 137 18.71 14.02 32.09
C THR A 137 18.48 15.43 31.59
N TYR A 138 19.55 16.15 31.26
CA TYR A 138 19.49 17.58 30.89
C TYR A 138 19.88 17.80 29.42
N PHE A 139 18.99 18.38 28.63
CA PHE A 139 19.10 18.59 27.18
C PHE A 139 19.05 20.08 26.86
N THR A 140 20.22 20.64 26.59
CA THR A 140 20.42 22.06 26.36
C THR A 140 21.58 22.31 25.42
N ASN A 141 21.60 23.49 24.81
CA ASN A 141 22.73 23.96 24.03
C ASN A 141 24.03 24.00 24.85
N ALA A 142 25.17 24.20 24.17
CA ALA A 142 26.47 24.32 24.82
C ALA A 142 26.51 25.39 25.93
N GLY A 143 25.68 26.43 25.84
CA GLY A 143 25.58 27.50 26.83
C GLY A 143 24.71 27.19 28.05
N GLY A 144 23.95 26.10 28.06
CA GLY A 144 23.03 25.77 29.15
C GLY A 144 21.77 26.66 29.22
N THR A 145 21.52 27.48 28.21
CA THR A 145 20.51 28.54 28.21
C THR A 145 19.27 28.21 27.41
N THR A 146 19.36 27.31 26.44
CA THR A 146 18.26 26.96 25.54
C THR A 146 18.02 25.47 25.62
N GLN A 147 16.75 25.07 25.79
CA GLN A 147 16.36 23.67 25.67
C GLN A 147 16.68 23.16 24.26
N GLU A 148 17.19 21.92 24.19
CA GLU A 148 17.29 21.18 22.93
C GLU A 148 16.52 19.86 23.00
N ASN A 149 16.09 19.38 21.84
CA ASN A 149 15.56 18.02 21.72
C ASN A 149 16.72 17.06 21.42
N PRO A 150 16.83 15.92 22.11
CA PRO A 150 17.82 14.91 21.77
C PRO A 150 17.59 14.34 20.36
N ALA A 151 18.68 13.96 19.68
CA ALA A 151 18.64 13.51 18.29
C ALA A 151 17.73 12.29 18.07
N TRP A 152 17.67 11.39 19.05
CA TRP A 152 16.83 10.19 18.97
C TRP A 152 15.32 10.49 18.94
N LEU A 153 14.85 11.68 19.36
CA LEU A 153 13.44 12.07 19.22
C LEU A 153 13.04 12.27 17.75
N ALA A 154 13.95 12.78 16.93
CA ALA A 154 13.74 12.87 15.49
C ALA A 154 13.71 11.47 14.86
N THR A 155 14.60 10.58 15.32
CA THR A 155 14.61 9.17 14.88
C THR A 155 13.28 8.46 15.17
N LEU A 156 12.66 8.70 16.33
CA LEU A 156 11.33 8.14 16.64
C LEU A 156 10.25 8.64 15.69
N GLU A 157 10.29 9.91 15.27
CA GLU A 157 9.33 10.46 14.32
C GLU A 157 9.51 9.87 12.93
N THR A 158 10.76 9.76 12.46
CA THR A 158 11.08 9.07 11.20
C THR A 158 10.61 7.63 11.22
N ALA A 159 10.81 6.91 12.33
CA ALA A 159 10.33 5.54 12.49
C ALA A 159 8.78 5.47 12.48
N ALA A 160 8.10 6.40 13.15
CA ALA A 160 6.65 6.47 13.12
C ALA A 160 6.13 6.70 11.69
N GLU A 161 6.80 7.56 10.92
CA GLU A 161 6.42 7.84 9.54
C GLU A 161 6.67 6.65 8.60
N ALA A 162 7.79 5.95 8.77
CA ALA A 162 8.05 4.72 8.03
C ALA A 162 6.93 3.68 8.26
N LEU A 163 6.49 3.50 9.52
CA LEU A 163 5.39 2.59 9.85
C LEU A 163 4.06 3.01 9.19
N ARG A 164 3.75 4.32 9.12
CA ARG A 164 2.53 4.78 8.41
C ARG A 164 2.59 4.45 6.92
N ASN A 165 3.75 4.63 6.31
CA ASN A 165 3.94 4.33 4.89
C ASN A 165 3.82 2.82 4.61
N GLU A 166 4.33 1.97 5.50
CA GLU A 166 4.15 0.52 5.42
C GLU A 166 2.66 0.13 5.57
N GLU A 167 1.95 0.69 6.55
CA GLU A 167 0.52 0.44 6.76
C GLU A 167 -0.31 0.84 5.53
N LYS A 168 -0.04 2.01 4.95
CA LYS A 168 -0.69 2.50 3.73
C LYS A 168 -0.41 1.57 2.53
N ALA A 169 0.84 1.15 2.36
CA ALA A 169 1.22 0.24 1.29
C ALA A 169 0.55 -1.14 1.43
N ALA A 170 0.44 -1.66 2.66
CA ALA A 170 -0.24 -2.92 2.93
C ALA A 170 -1.74 -2.85 2.62
N GLN A 171 -2.40 -1.76 2.98
CA GLN A 171 -3.82 -1.53 2.65
C GLN A 171 -4.05 -1.45 1.14
N SER A 172 -3.20 -0.72 0.41
CA SER A 172 -3.27 -0.64 -1.05
C SER A 172 -3.11 -2.01 -1.70
N ARG A 173 -2.16 -2.84 -1.25
CA ARG A 173 -1.97 -4.22 -1.75
C ARG A 173 -3.20 -5.09 -1.50
N LEU A 174 -3.83 -4.98 -0.32
CA LEU A 174 -5.04 -5.72 0.01
C LEU A 174 -6.21 -5.31 -0.90
N HIS A 175 -6.35 -4.01 -1.15
CA HIS A 175 -7.36 -3.47 -2.04
C HIS A 175 -7.19 -4.02 -3.47
N THR A 176 -6.00 -3.89 -4.06
CA THR A 176 -5.71 -4.43 -5.40
C THR A 176 -5.93 -5.95 -5.47
N THR A 177 -5.55 -6.70 -4.44
CA THR A 177 -5.80 -8.16 -4.39
C THR A 177 -7.31 -8.46 -4.42
N THR A 178 -8.11 -7.64 -3.74
CA THR A 178 -9.56 -7.80 -3.69
C THR A 178 -10.19 -7.48 -5.04
N GLU A 179 -9.73 -6.43 -5.72
CA GLU A 179 -10.18 -6.06 -7.07
C GLU A 179 -9.84 -7.15 -8.10
N ILE A 180 -8.62 -7.70 -8.06
CA ILE A 180 -8.20 -8.81 -8.93
C ILE A 180 -9.12 -10.03 -8.73
N LYS A 181 -9.43 -10.37 -7.48
CA LYS A 181 -10.36 -11.48 -7.17
C LYS A 181 -11.78 -11.19 -7.67
N ALA A 182 -12.25 -9.96 -7.53
CA ALA A 182 -13.57 -9.54 -8.03
C ALA A 182 -13.64 -9.64 -9.56
N LEU A 183 -12.61 -9.16 -10.27
CA LEU A 183 -12.50 -9.27 -11.73
C LEU A 183 -12.49 -10.73 -12.21
N SER A 184 -11.70 -11.59 -11.55
CA SER A 184 -11.66 -13.02 -11.85
C SER A 184 -13.03 -13.69 -11.70
N LYS A 185 -13.77 -13.34 -10.63
CA LYS A 185 -15.13 -13.83 -10.41
C LYS A 185 -16.11 -13.31 -11.46
N SER A 186 -16.03 -12.04 -11.84
CA SER A 186 -16.86 -11.44 -12.89
C SER A 186 -16.62 -12.09 -14.25
N LEU A 187 -15.36 -12.35 -14.63
CA LEU A 187 -15.03 -13.07 -15.86
C LEU A 187 -15.60 -14.49 -15.84
N THR A 188 -15.46 -15.20 -14.72
CA THR A 188 -15.99 -16.56 -14.55
C THR A 188 -17.52 -16.57 -14.66
N ASN A 189 -18.19 -15.59 -14.04
CA ASN A 189 -19.64 -15.45 -14.13
C ASN A 189 -20.10 -15.11 -15.56
N LEU A 190 -19.39 -14.24 -16.28
CA LEU A 190 -19.68 -13.93 -17.67
C LEU A 190 -19.52 -15.17 -18.55
N LEU A 191 -18.43 -15.92 -18.38
CA LEU A 191 -18.21 -17.18 -19.07
C LEU A 191 -19.34 -18.18 -18.75
N ALA A 192 -19.72 -18.31 -17.48
CA ALA A 192 -20.83 -19.15 -17.06
C ALA A 192 -22.15 -18.72 -17.73
N MET A 193 -22.46 -17.42 -17.77
CA MET A 193 -23.64 -16.90 -18.48
C MET A 193 -23.62 -17.27 -19.96
N VAL A 194 -22.49 -17.10 -20.65
CA VAL A 194 -22.32 -17.48 -22.06
C VAL A 194 -22.46 -19.00 -22.26
N THR A 195 -22.07 -19.81 -21.28
CA THR A 195 -22.22 -21.28 -21.36
C THR A 195 -23.60 -21.80 -20.99
N VAL A 196 -24.35 -21.07 -20.15
CA VAL A 196 -25.68 -21.48 -19.64
C VAL A 196 -26.82 -20.97 -20.52
N THR A 197 -26.60 -19.93 -21.33
CA THR A 197 -27.64 -19.45 -22.24
C THR A 197 -27.59 -20.13 -23.61
N GLU A 198 -28.77 -20.58 -24.03
CA GLU A 198 -29.21 -20.91 -25.39
C GLU A 198 -29.01 -19.75 -26.42
N ILE A 199 -28.19 -18.72 -26.09
CA ILE A 199 -27.77 -17.64 -26.98
C ILE A 199 -26.84 -18.16 -28.09
N ARG A 200 -26.17 -19.30 -27.88
CA ARG A 200 -25.39 -19.96 -28.95
C ARG A 200 -26.26 -20.38 -30.13
N THR A 201 -27.53 -20.68 -29.89
CA THR A 201 -28.47 -21.06 -30.94
C THR A 201 -29.07 -19.82 -31.59
N ALA A 202 -29.57 -18.85 -30.83
CA ALA A 202 -30.25 -17.67 -31.39
C ALA A 202 -29.37 -16.79 -32.31
N ILE A 203 -28.08 -16.59 -31.99
CA ILE A 203 -27.17 -15.76 -32.83
C ILE A 203 -26.70 -16.51 -34.09
N LEU A 204 -26.73 -17.84 -34.11
CA LEU A 204 -26.27 -18.64 -35.27
C LEU A 204 -27.41 -19.20 -36.14
N THR A 205 -28.66 -19.19 -35.68
CA THR A 205 -29.78 -19.80 -36.42
C THR A 205 -30.67 -18.82 -37.16
N ASP A 206 -30.74 -17.53 -36.81
CA ASP A 206 -31.72 -16.65 -37.44
C ASP A 206 -31.32 -16.29 -38.89
N ASP A 207 -30.04 -16.00 -39.15
CA ASP A 207 -29.58 -15.71 -40.51
C ASP A 207 -29.27 -16.97 -41.35
N LYS A 208 -28.78 -18.04 -40.71
CA LYS A 208 -28.32 -19.23 -41.44
C LYS A 208 -29.46 -20.13 -41.93
N ILE A 209 -30.58 -20.21 -41.20
CA ILE A 209 -31.75 -20.99 -41.61
C ILE A 209 -32.54 -20.25 -42.71
N SER A 210 -32.58 -18.91 -42.66
CA SER A 210 -33.21 -18.07 -43.68
C SER A 210 -32.42 -18.11 -45.01
N ALA A 211 -31.09 -17.98 -44.95
CA ALA A 211 -30.23 -18.01 -46.13
C ALA A 211 -30.25 -19.38 -46.83
N HIS A 212 -30.18 -20.50 -46.10
CA HIS A 212 -30.18 -21.84 -46.71
C HIS A 212 -31.50 -22.14 -47.44
N LYS A 213 -32.65 -21.78 -46.83
CA LYS A 213 -33.97 -21.94 -47.48
C LYS A 213 -34.14 -21.05 -48.71
N ALA A 214 -33.55 -19.87 -48.72
CA ALA A 214 -33.60 -18.95 -49.86
C ALA A 214 -32.67 -19.41 -51.01
N VAL A 215 -31.48 -19.97 -50.71
CA VAL A 215 -30.60 -20.59 -51.71
C VAL A 215 -31.27 -21.82 -52.36
N ASP A 216 -31.90 -22.67 -51.56
CA ASP A 216 -32.65 -23.84 -52.06
C ASP A 216 -33.84 -23.41 -52.93
N ALA A 217 -34.52 -22.31 -52.58
CA ALA A 217 -35.60 -21.74 -53.37
C ALA A 217 -35.10 -21.09 -54.68
N GLU A 218 -33.93 -20.46 -54.68
CA GLU A 218 -33.32 -19.92 -55.92
C GLU A 218 -32.92 -21.04 -56.87
N GLN A 219 -32.30 -22.11 -56.36
CA GLN A 219 -31.92 -23.26 -57.17
C GLN A 219 -33.16 -24.00 -57.71
N GLY A 220 -34.21 -24.14 -56.89
CA GLY A 220 -35.51 -24.67 -57.31
C GLY A 220 -36.18 -23.84 -58.40
N SER A 221 -36.11 -22.50 -58.29
CA SER A 221 -36.65 -21.57 -59.30
C SER A 221 -35.94 -21.74 -60.65
N LYS A 222 -34.59 -21.76 -60.64
CA LYS A 222 -33.76 -21.92 -61.84
C LYS A 222 -33.96 -23.29 -62.50
N ALA A 223 -34.13 -24.35 -61.70
CA ALA A 223 -34.38 -25.71 -62.19
C ALA A 223 -35.77 -25.88 -62.82
N ALA A 224 -36.76 -25.06 -62.44
CA ALA A 224 -38.08 -25.07 -63.08
C ALA A 224 -38.05 -24.51 -64.51
N GLY A 225 -37.06 -23.70 -64.87
CA GLY A 225 -36.88 -23.20 -66.24
C GLY A 225 -38.10 -22.42 -66.73
N ASP A 226 -38.63 -22.80 -67.89
CA ASP A 226 -39.86 -22.27 -68.51
C ASP A 226 -41.12 -23.11 -68.22
N ASP A 227 -41.00 -24.19 -67.41
CA ASP A 227 -42.09 -25.10 -67.08
C ASP A 227 -43.11 -24.43 -66.14
N GLN A 228 -44.28 -24.13 -66.70
CA GLN A 228 -45.35 -23.39 -66.00
C GLN A 228 -46.00 -24.20 -64.87
N GLN A 229 -46.02 -25.54 -64.95
CA GLN A 229 -46.59 -26.38 -63.90
C GLN A 229 -45.63 -26.51 -62.71
N LYS A 230 -44.33 -26.74 -62.98
CA LYS A 230 -43.31 -26.78 -61.92
C LYS A 230 -43.19 -25.45 -61.19
N ARG A 231 -43.36 -24.33 -61.91
CA ARG A 231 -43.41 -23.00 -61.30
C ARG A 231 -44.59 -22.83 -60.33
N LYS A 232 -45.80 -23.20 -60.73
CA LYS A 232 -47.00 -23.06 -59.87
C LYS A 232 -46.84 -23.83 -58.55
N ALA A 233 -46.19 -24.98 -58.58
CA ALA A 233 -45.87 -25.76 -57.39
C ALA A 233 -44.80 -25.11 -56.48
N LEU A 234 -44.11 -24.07 -56.96
CA LEU A 234 -43.04 -23.35 -56.25
C LEU A 234 -43.40 -21.89 -55.94
N GLU A 235 -44.63 -21.45 -56.25
CA GLU A 235 -45.09 -20.07 -56.02
C GLU A 235 -45.10 -19.72 -54.52
N ASP A 236 -45.50 -20.68 -53.68
CA ASP A 236 -45.46 -20.60 -52.21
C ASP A 236 -44.03 -20.54 -51.64
N LYS A 237 -43.03 -20.93 -52.44
CA LYS A 237 -41.60 -20.82 -52.10
C LYS A 237 -40.97 -19.53 -52.63
N GLY A 238 -41.78 -18.60 -53.14
CA GLY A 238 -41.33 -17.29 -53.59
C GLY A 238 -40.81 -17.25 -55.02
N CYS A 239 -41.12 -18.25 -55.85
CA CYS A 239 -40.69 -18.30 -57.25
C CYS A 239 -41.73 -17.63 -58.16
N THR A 240 -41.29 -16.76 -59.08
CA THR A 240 -42.14 -15.98 -60.00
C THR A 240 -41.67 -16.08 -61.43
N PHE A 241 -42.57 -15.82 -62.40
CA PHE A 241 -42.18 -15.78 -63.81
C PHE A 241 -41.64 -14.40 -64.16
N ASN A 242 -40.38 -14.37 -64.60
CA ASN A 242 -39.82 -13.19 -65.21
C ASN A 242 -40.22 -13.18 -66.70
N LYS A 243 -41.07 -12.21 -67.07
CA LYS A 243 -41.58 -12.03 -68.43
C LYS A 243 -40.50 -11.54 -69.42
N GLU A 244 -39.41 -10.96 -68.92
CA GLU A 244 -38.30 -10.45 -69.74
C GLU A 244 -37.34 -11.58 -70.12
N SER A 245 -37.07 -12.50 -69.19
CA SER A 245 -36.18 -13.67 -69.42
C SER A 245 -36.93 -14.95 -69.81
N ASN A 246 -38.27 -14.90 -69.83
CA ASN A 246 -39.19 -16.03 -70.06
C ASN A 246 -38.89 -17.26 -69.19
N LYS A 247 -38.45 -17.04 -67.95
CA LYS A 247 -38.03 -18.11 -67.01
C LYS A 247 -38.56 -17.87 -65.60
N CYS A 248 -38.59 -18.95 -64.82
CA CYS A 248 -38.90 -18.88 -63.41
C CYS A 248 -37.69 -18.37 -62.61
N GLU A 249 -37.89 -17.30 -61.85
CA GLU A 249 -36.88 -16.63 -61.02
C GLU A 249 -37.44 -16.32 -59.63
N LEU A 250 -36.57 -16.29 -58.62
CA LEU A 250 -36.96 -15.94 -57.25
C LEU A 250 -37.44 -14.47 -57.18
N LYS A 251 -38.48 -14.21 -56.38
CA LYS A 251 -39.00 -12.84 -56.15
C LYS A 251 -37.89 -11.89 -55.69
N LYS A 252 -37.85 -10.68 -56.28
CA LYS A 252 -36.82 -9.66 -56.01
C LYS A 252 -36.70 -9.30 -54.53
N GLU A 253 -37.81 -9.23 -53.80
CA GLU A 253 -37.82 -8.94 -52.35
C GLU A 253 -37.12 -10.01 -51.49
N ILE A 254 -37.16 -11.28 -51.93
CA ILE A 254 -36.49 -12.38 -51.24
C ILE A 254 -35.00 -12.39 -51.62
N LYS A 255 -34.69 -12.04 -52.87
CA LYS A 255 -33.32 -11.93 -53.38
C LYS A 255 -32.53 -10.79 -52.70
N GLU A 256 -33.15 -9.63 -52.47
CA GLU A 256 -32.50 -8.52 -51.74
C GLU A 256 -32.23 -8.87 -50.27
N LYS A 257 -33.12 -9.64 -49.63
CA LYS A 257 -32.91 -10.11 -48.25
C LYS A 257 -31.74 -11.11 -48.17
N LEU A 258 -31.56 -11.94 -49.20
CA LEU A 258 -30.41 -12.85 -49.32
C LEU A 258 -29.09 -12.09 -49.44
N GLU A 259 -29.04 -11.04 -50.28
CA GLU A 259 -27.83 -10.24 -50.48
C GLU A 259 -27.43 -9.44 -49.24
N LYS A 260 -28.41 -8.94 -48.46
CA LYS A 260 -28.13 -8.29 -47.17
C LYS A 260 -27.63 -9.26 -46.10
N GLY A 261 -28.20 -10.47 -46.01
CA GLY A 261 -27.76 -11.49 -45.05
C GLY A 261 -26.34 -12.01 -45.29
N ASN A 262 -25.86 -12.01 -46.55
CA ASN A 262 -24.50 -12.44 -46.89
C ASN A 262 -23.43 -11.33 -46.67
N GLN A 263 -23.82 -10.06 -46.52
CA GLN A 263 -22.88 -8.95 -46.33
C GLN A 263 -22.37 -8.79 -44.89
N GLU A 264 -23.05 -9.36 -43.88
CA GLU A 264 -22.56 -9.29 -42.49
C GLU A 264 -21.36 -10.22 -42.20
N THR A 265 -20.97 -11.09 -43.15
CA THR A 265 -19.78 -11.94 -43.04
C THR A 265 -18.50 -11.36 -43.68
N GLU A 266 -18.56 -10.20 -44.35
CA GLU A 266 -17.37 -9.52 -44.89
C GLU A 266 -17.17 -8.15 -44.23
N GLY A 267 -16.86 -8.19 -42.94
CA GLY A 267 -16.29 -7.03 -42.24
C GLY A 267 -14.99 -6.61 -42.91
N LYS A 268 -15.03 -5.45 -43.59
CA LYS A 268 -13.86 -4.64 -43.94
C LYS A 268 -13.18 -4.12 -42.66
N ASP A 269 -12.49 -4.99 -41.94
CA ASP A 269 -11.41 -4.59 -41.07
C ASP A 269 -10.14 -5.13 -41.69
N GLY A 270 -9.25 -4.20 -42.08
CA GLY A 270 -7.92 -4.49 -42.63
C GLY A 270 -6.99 -5.10 -41.58
N LYS A 271 -7.41 -6.20 -40.95
CA LYS A 271 -6.63 -7.03 -40.06
C LYS A 271 -6.52 -8.39 -40.71
N THR A 272 -5.36 -8.66 -41.32
CA THR A 272 -5.06 -9.93 -41.95
C THR A 272 -5.34 -11.07 -40.97
N ASP A 273 -6.25 -11.96 -41.35
CA ASP A 273 -6.62 -13.14 -40.56
C ASP A 273 -5.43 -14.10 -40.48
N CYS A 274 -4.78 -14.17 -39.31
CA CYS A 274 -3.65 -15.07 -39.07
C CYS A 274 -4.02 -16.56 -39.18
N ARG A 275 -5.30 -16.92 -39.35
CA ARG A 275 -5.72 -18.31 -39.60
C ARG A 275 -5.25 -18.88 -40.94
N LYS A 276 -4.70 -18.06 -41.84
CA LYS A 276 -4.16 -18.50 -43.15
C LYS A 276 -2.63 -18.64 -43.17
N ILE A 277 -1.94 -18.50 -42.03
CA ILE A 277 -0.46 -18.50 -41.98
C ILE A 277 0.01 -19.66 -41.08
N ASP A 278 0.69 -20.64 -41.69
CA ASP A 278 0.99 -21.95 -41.08
C ASP A 278 2.07 -21.95 -39.97
N THR A 279 2.59 -20.79 -39.55
CA THR A 279 3.62 -20.72 -38.49
C THR A 279 3.51 -19.47 -37.60
N PRO A 280 3.61 -19.61 -36.25
CA PRO A 280 3.47 -18.51 -35.28
C PRO A 280 4.39 -17.30 -35.50
N GLU A 281 5.64 -17.54 -35.91
CA GLU A 281 6.67 -16.49 -36.07
C GLU A 281 6.31 -15.46 -37.16
N LYS A 282 5.50 -15.85 -38.16
CA LYS A 282 5.05 -14.93 -39.21
C LYS A 282 3.86 -14.07 -38.78
N CYS A 283 3.05 -14.51 -37.82
CA CYS A 283 1.95 -13.70 -37.28
C CYS A 283 2.49 -12.63 -36.31
N GLU A 284 3.58 -12.89 -35.59
CA GLU A 284 4.24 -11.89 -34.72
C GLU A 284 4.95 -10.78 -35.51
N ALA A 285 5.45 -11.06 -36.72
CA ALA A 285 6.07 -10.04 -37.57
C ALA A 285 5.07 -8.98 -38.06
N VAL A 286 3.79 -9.34 -38.26
CA VAL A 286 2.75 -8.42 -38.75
C VAL A 286 2.25 -7.46 -37.67
N ASN A 287 2.40 -7.82 -36.39
CA ASN A 287 1.98 -6.98 -35.26
C ASN A 287 3.08 -6.02 -34.73
N LYS A 288 4.30 -6.08 -35.26
CA LYS A 288 5.42 -5.25 -34.77
C LYS A 288 5.43 -3.80 -35.26
N ASP A 289 4.63 -3.45 -36.28
CA ASP A 289 4.63 -2.11 -36.88
C ASP A 289 3.42 -1.22 -36.48
N LEU A 290 2.68 -1.58 -35.42
CA LEU A 290 1.61 -0.72 -34.89
C LEU A 290 2.17 0.25 -33.83
N PRO A 291 1.98 1.58 -33.96
CA PRO A 291 2.53 2.56 -33.04
C PRO A 291 1.93 2.42 -31.63
N ALA A 292 2.80 2.47 -30.62
CA ALA A 292 2.41 2.49 -29.21
C ALA A 292 1.58 3.75 -28.90
N SER A 293 0.30 3.58 -28.56
CA SER A 293 -0.54 4.70 -28.14
C SER A 293 -0.21 5.11 -26.71
N SER A 294 0.19 6.37 -26.64
CA SER A 294 0.65 7.17 -25.53
C SER A 294 -0.37 7.43 -24.42
N SER A 295 0.16 7.57 -23.21
CA SER A 295 -0.45 8.14 -22.01
C SER A 295 -1.06 9.53 -22.22
N VAL A 296 -2.32 9.73 -21.82
CA VAL A 296 -2.85 11.01 -21.32
C VAL A 296 -3.85 10.70 -20.20
N ILE A 297 -3.43 10.93 -18.95
CA ILE A 297 -4.33 11.15 -17.81
C ILE A 297 -4.52 12.65 -17.74
N ALA A 298 -5.77 13.12 -17.83
CA ALA A 298 -6.16 14.49 -17.53
C ALA A 298 -6.98 14.48 -16.23
N ASP A 299 -6.58 15.36 -15.31
CA ASP A 299 -7.14 15.55 -13.98
C ASP A 299 -8.64 15.86 -13.96
N GLY A 300 -9.29 15.39 -12.89
CA GLY A 300 -10.61 15.78 -12.41
C GLY A 300 -10.69 15.55 -10.91
#